data_AF-A0A329LKH3-F1
#
_entry.id   AF-A0A329LKH3-F1
#
_cell.length_a   1.000
_cell.length_b   1.000
_cell.length_c   1.000
_cell.angle_alpha   90.00
_cell.angle_beta   90.00
_cell.angle_gamma   90.00
#
_symmetry.space_group_name_H-M   'P 1'
#
loop_
_entity.id
_entity.type
_entity.pdbx_description
1 polymer ?
#
loop_
_entity_poly.entity_id
_entity_poly.type
_entity_poly.pdbx_seq_one_letter_code
_entity_poly.pdbx_strand_id
1 'polypeptide(L)'
;MRHKKAFIISFMGFLALLVAFIYLTPFVGNLVANTRIEGYARSIGIRIAKKSPPLPNVTSGQTQIPVIQSSYCWGNLGCADYVGGKTMLKGVTPTAVTPEADIKVSFAYTPAPNELNIKQFGDDTTAQIPLKNDSFNAPKENGIYYYGISAFWTTVDGKHSKGDTSSVFVIEVR
;
A
#
# COMPACT_ATOMS: atom_id res chain seq x y z
N MET A 1 33.00 0.73 46.71
CA MET A 1 31.70 0.11 46.31
C MET A 1 30.58 1.12 46.00
N ARG A 2 30.53 2.31 46.62
CA ARG A 2 29.44 3.30 46.46
C ARG A 2 29.36 3.95 45.07
N HIS A 3 30.50 4.26 44.44
CA HIS A 3 30.56 4.84 43.09
C HIS A 3 30.07 3.92 41.97
N LYS A 4 30.31 2.59 42.07
CA LYS A 4 29.81 1.62 41.08
C LYS A 4 28.28 1.53 41.09
N LYS A 5 27.64 1.60 42.27
CA LYS A 5 26.17 1.59 42.40
C LYS A 5 25.53 2.85 41.81
N ALA A 6 26.11 4.04 42.06
CA ALA A 6 25.61 5.29 41.49
C ALA A 6 25.72 5.32 39.96
N PHE A 7 26.82 4.79 39.41
CA PHE A 7 27.01 4.71 37.95
C PHE A 7 26.00 3.75 37.29
N ILE A 8 25.73 2.60 37.91
CA ILE A 8 24.73 1.63 37.43
C ILE A 8 23.31 2.23 37.47
N ILE A 9 22.95 2.95 38.54
CA ILE A 9 21.63 3.59 38.65
C ILE A 9 21.46 4.68 37.59
N SER A 10 22.50 5.50 37.37
CA SER A 10 22.48 6.54 36.33
C SER A 10 22.38 5.93 34.92
N PHE A 11 23.10 4.84 34.66
CA PHE A 11 23.06 4.15 33.37
C PHE A 11 21.70 3.48 33.11
N MET A 12 21.12 2.83 34.12
CA MET A 12 19.78 2.23 34.04
C MET A 12 18.68 3.30 33.83
N GLY A 13 18.79 4.45 34.50
CA GLY A 13 17.87 5.58 34.30
C GLY A 13 17.96 6.16 32.89
N PHE A 14 19.19 6.32 32.36
CA PHE A 14 19.40 6.78 30.99
C PHE A 14 18.89 5.76 29.96
N LEU A 15 19.12 4.46 30.19
CA LEU A 15 18.62 3.41 29.32
C LEU A 15 17.09 3.35 29.30
N ALA A 16 16.43 3.51 30.46
CA ALA A 16 14.97 3.57 30.55
C ALA A 16 14.38 4.78 29.81
N LEU A 17 15.02 5.96 29.90
CA LEU A 17 14.64 7.14 29.13
C LEU A 17 14.84 6.94 27.63
N LEU A 18 15.93 6.29 27.21
CA LEU A 18 16.19 5.94 25.82
C LEU A 18 15.11 4.99 25.27
N VAL A 19 14.76 3.95 26.02
CA VAL A 19 13.69 3.02 25.63
C VAL A 19 12.35 3.75 25.52
N ALA A 20 11.99 4.58 26.51
CA ALA A 20 10.77 5.38 26.45
C ALA A 20 10.74 6.30 25.21
N PHE A 21 11.86 6.95 24.88
CA PHE A 21 11.99 7.80 23.70
C PHE A 21 11.82 7.00 22.39
N ILE A 22 12.43 5.82 22.30
CA ILE A 22 12.27 4.93 21.13
C ILE A 22 10.81 4.55 20.92
N TYR A 23 10.07 4.22 21.98
CA TYR A 23 8.64 3.86 21.87
C TYR A 23 7.71 5.06 21.63
N LEU A 24 8.04 6.24 22.13
CA LEU A 24 7.23 7.45 21.95
C LEU A 24 7.40 8.11 20.57
N THR A 25 8.59 8.03 19.97
CA THR A 25 8.87 8.66 18.66
C THR A 25 7.92 8.26 17.51
N PRO A 26 7.54 6.98 17.30
CA PRO A 26 6.58 6.64 16.25
C PRO A 26 5.16 7.14 16.55
N PHE A 27 4.77 7.23 17.83
CA PHE A 27 3.49 7.80 18.23
C PHE A 27 3.43 9.30 17.91
N VAL A 28 4.47 10.04 18.29
CA VAL A 28 4.58 11.47 17.99
C VAL A 28 4.62 11.71 16.47
N GLY A 29 5.36 10.89 15.72
CA GLY A 29 5.43 10.96 14.27
C GLY A 29 4.07 10.81 13.57
N ASN A 30 3.22 9.90 14.05
CA ASN A 30 1.87 9.71 13.51
C ASN A 30 0.92 10.88 13.77
N LEU A 31 1.16 11.65 14.84
CA LEU A 31 0.31 12.77 15.27
C LEU A 31 0.59 14.04 14.46
N VAL A 32 1.83 14.22 14.02
CA VAL A 32 2.26 15.40 13.23
C VAL A 32 2.34 15.14 11.72
N ALA A 33 2.15 13.89 11.28
CA ALA A 33 2.09 13.53 9.85
C ALA A 33 0.97 14.29 9.13
N ASN A 34 1.27 14.84 7.94
CA ASN A 34 0.35 15.64 7.11
C ASN A 34 -0.17 16.93 7.79
N THR A 35 0.56 17.45 8.78
CA THR A 35 0.27 18.76 9.39
C THR A 35 1.31 19.80 8.98
N ARG A 36 1.03 21.08 9.21
CA ARG A 36 2.02 22.16 8.98
C ARG A 36 3.32 22.00 9.79
N ILE A 37 3.30 21.19 10.84
CA ILE A 37 4.42 20.99 11.76
C ILE A 37 5.34 19.85 11.27
N GLU A 38 4.95 19.11 10.23
CA GLU A 38 5.71 17.95 9.73
C GLU A 38 7.17 18.30 9.42
N GLY A 39 7.42 19.42 8.73
CA GLY A 39 8.78 19.86 8.40
C GLY A 39 9.64 20.15 9.63
N TYR A 40 9.07 20.82 10.64
CA TYR A 40 9.75 21.06 11.91
C TYR A 40 10.02 19.75 12.66
N ALA A 41 9.04 18.85 12.71
CA ALA A 41 9.18 17.55 13.35
C ALA A 41 10.30 16.70 12.71
N ARG A 42 10.40 16.68 11.38
CA ARG A 42 11.53 16.06 10.65
C ARG A 42 12.85 16.72 11.00
N SER A 43 12.89 18.05 11.13
CA SER A 43 14.11 18.81 11.44
C SER A 43 14.71 18.46 12.82
N ILE A 44 13.88 18.05 13.77
CA ILE A 44 14.30 17.63 15.12
C ILE A 44 14.40 16.11 15.28
N GLY A 45 14.42 15.36 14.17
CA GLY A 45 14.67 13.91 14.18
C GLY A 45 13.47 13.03 14.52
N ILE A 46 12.23 13.55 14.52
CA ILE A 46 11.03 12.73 14.66
C ILE A 46 10.84 11.90 13.39
N ARG A 47 10.74 10.58 13.55
CA ARG A 47 10.46 9.65 12.45
C ARG A 47 8.97 9.69 12.12
N ILE A 48 8.66 10.12 10.91
CA ILE A 48 7.28 10.20 10.41
C ILE A 48 7.09 9.07 9.42
N ALA A 49 6.21 8.13 9.77
CA ALA A 49 5.78 7.11 8.83
C ALA A 49 5.02 7.82 7.70
N LYS A 50 5.55 7.74 6.47
CA LYS A 50 4.84 8.23 5.30
C LYS A 50 3.57 7.37 5.17
N LYS A 51 2.42 7.94 5.51
CA LYS A 51 1.13 7.29 5.24
C LYS A 51 0.96 7.29 3.73
N SER A 52 0.90 6.11 3.13
CA SER A 52 0.42 5.94 1.75
C SER A 52 -1.01 5.42 1.80
N PRO A 53 -1.78 5.59 0.72
CA PRO A 53 -3.00 4.81 0.55
C PRO A 53 -2.69 3.31 0.68
N PRO A 54 -3.69 2.48 1.02
CA PRO A 54 -3.55 1.04 1.00
C PRO A 54 -3.12 0.57 -0.39
N LEU A 55 -2.15 -0.32 -0.42
CA LEU A 55 -1.68 -0.98 -1.63
C LEU A 55 -2.14 -2.43 -1.58
N PRO A 56 -2.73 -2.98 -2.66
CA PRO A 56 -3.18 -4.36 -2.63
C PRO A 56 -2.00 -5.32 -2.60
N ASN A 57 -2.22 -6.45 -1.95
CA ASN A 57 -1.44 -7.65 -2.13
C ASN A 57 -2.03 -8.46 -3.28
N VAL A 58 -1.23 -8.68 -4.33
CA VAL A 58 -1.61 -9.48 -5.52
C VAL A 58 -0.73 -10.71 -5.61
N THR A 59 -1.34 -11.90 -5.66
CA THR A 59 -0.59 -13.16 -5.67
C THR A 59 -1.14 -14.16 -6.68
N SER A 60 -0.27 -15.06 -7.14
CA SER A 60 -0.60 -16.26 -7.89
C SER A 60 -0.02 -17.46 -7.14
N GLY A 61 -0.84 -18.19 -6.39
CA GLY A 61 -0.36 -19.21 -5.46
C GLY A 61 0.54 -18.59 -4.37
N GLN A 62 1.82 -19.00 -4.34
CA GLN A 62 2.83 -18.45 -3.42
C GLN A 62 3.64 -17.29 -4.02
N THR A 63 3.44 -17.01 -5.32
CA THR A 63 4.19 -15.97 -6.02
C THR A 63 3.56 -14.61 -5.78
N GLN A 64 4.36 -13.68 -5.27
CA GLN A 64 3.98 -12.27 -5.17
C GLN A 64 4.06 -11.62 -6.54
N ILE A 65 3.00 -10.91 -6.95
CA ILE A 65 3.01 -10.05 -8.14
C ILE A 65 3.22 -8.61 -7.67
N PRO A 66 4.31 -7.94 -8.09
CA PRO A 66 4.55 -6.55 -7.74
C PRO A 66 3.46 -5.64 -8.29
N VAL A 67 3.02 -4.70 -7.46
CA VAL A 67 2.02 -3.68 -7.82
C VAL A 67 2.61 -2.29 -7.68
N ILE A 68 2.17 -1.37 -8.54
CA ILE A 68 2.57 0.04 -8.50
C ILE A 68 1.35 0.87 -8.15
N GLN A 69 1.48 1.72 -7.12
CA GLN A 69 0.45 2.69 -6.74
C GLN A 69 0.18 3.65 -7.91
N SER A 70 -1.08 3.84 -8.25
CA SER A 70 -1.59 4.79 -9.25
C SER A 70 -2.44 5.85 -8.54
N SER A 71 -3.37 6.49 -9.24
CA SER A 71 -4.22 7.58 -8.73
C SER A 71 -4.94 7.21 -7.43
N TYR A 72 -5.12 8.21 -6.56
CA TYR A 72 -5.80 8.04 -5.28
C TYR A 72 -6.37 9.37 -4.78
N CYS A 73 -7.40 9.28 -3.93
CA CYS A 73 -7.83 10.34 -3.02
C CYS A 73 -7.94 9.74 -1.61
N TRP A 74 -7.08 10.18 -0.68
CA TRP A 74 -6.93 9.46 0.59
C TRP A 74 -6.83 10.37 1.82
N GLY A 75 -7.98 10.74 2.39
CA GLY A 75 -8.07 11.53 3.62
C GLY A 75 -7.14 12.75 3.59
N ASN A 76 -6.27 12.87 4.61
CA ASN A 76 -5.33 13.99 4.73
C ASN A 76 -4.12 13.90 3.77
N LEU A 77 -3.96 12.81 3.01
CA LEU A 77 -2.95 12.74 1.94
C LEU A 77 -3.38 13.54 0.71
N GLY A 78 -4.65 13.95 0.64
CA GLY A 78 -5.21 14.61 -0.53
C GLY A 78 -5.36 13.66 -1.70
N CYS A 79 -5.41 14.25 -2.90
CA CYS A 79 -5.56 13.52 -4.15
C CYS A 79 -4.28 13.64 -4.98
N ALA A 80 -3.91 12.53 -5.62
CA ALA A 80 -2.86 12.49 -6.62
C ALA A 80 -3.40 11.78 -7.86
N ASP A 81 -3.14 12.38 -9.02
CA ASP A 81 -3.51 11.80 -10.31
C ASP A 81 -2.24 11.38 -11.06
N TYR A 82 -2.22 10.13 -11.50
CA TYR A 82 -1.12 9.52 -12.23
C TYR A 82 -1.58 9.16 -13.64
N VAL A 83 -0.62 9.11 -14.58
CA VAL A 83 -0.86 8.52 -15.89
C VAL A 83 -1.47 7.12 -15.71
N GLY A 84 -2.50 6.75 -16.46
CA GLY A 84 -3.18 5.47 -16.29
C GLY A 84 -2.65 4.34 -17.19
N GLY A 85 -3.18 3.13 -16.97
CA GLY A 85 -3.09 2.02 -17.92
C GLY A 85 -1.68 1.43 -18.10
N LYS A 86 -1.42 0.92 -19.31
CA LYS A 86 -0.14 0.28 -19.67
C LYS A 86 1.05 1.22 -19.57
N THR A 87 0.84 2.52 -19.74
CA THR A 87 1.91 3.54 -19.72
C THR A 87 2.68 3.55 -18.41
N MET A 88 2.01 3.35 -17.27
CA MET A 88 2.67 3.23 -15.96
C MET A 88 3.59 2.02 -15.84
N LEU A 89 3.33 0.98 -16.63
CA LEU A 89 4.02 -0.30 -16.56
C LEU A 89 5.16 -0.39 -17.59
N LYS A 90 5.47 0.70 -18.29
CA LYS A 90 6.57 0.74 -19.26
C LYS A 90 7.90 0.46 -18.56
N GLY A 91 8.61 -0.59 -19.00
CA GLY A 91 9.89 -1.00 -18.42
C GLY A 91 9.77 -1.84 -17.14
N VAL A 92 8.55 -2.17 -16.71
CA VAL A 92 8.32 -3.09 -15.59
C VAL A 92 8.41 -4.53 -16.11
N THR A 93 9.27 -5.34 -15.48
CA THR A 93 9.38 -6.77 -15.80
C THR A 93 8.11 -7.51 -15.35
N PRO A 94 7.39 -8.20 -16.25
CA PRO A 94 6.21 -8.98 -15.89
C PRO A 94 6.52 -10.15 -14.96
N THR A 95 5.58 -10.47 -14.08
CA THR A 95 5.66 -11.70 -13.28
C THR A 95 5.12 -12.87 -14.07
N ALA A 96 5.93 -13.93 -14.23
CA ALA A 96 5.51 -15.13 -14.93
C ALA A 96 4.47 -15.92 -14.11
N VAL A 97 3.36 -16.30 -14.74
CA VAL A 97 2.32 -17.16 -14.18
C VAL A 97 1.90 -18.22 -15.19
N THR A 98 1.37 -19.34 -14.71
CA THR A 98 0.84 -20.39 -15.59
C THR A 98 -0.49 -19.96 -16.22
N PRO A 99 -0.86 -20.50 -17.39
CA PRO A 99 -2.20 -20.34 -17.95
C PRO A 99 -3.28 -20.65 -16.92
N GLU A 100 -4.35 -19.85 -16.91
CA GLU A 100 -5.52 -20.01 -16.03
C GLU A 100 -5.21 -19.95 -14.51
N ALA A 101 -4.00 -19.48 -14.12
CA ALA A 101 -3.62 -19.31 -12.72
C ALA A 101 -4.61 -18.42 -11.96
N ASP A 102 -4.95 -18.81 -10.73
CA ASP A 102 -5.80 -18.03 -9.83
C ASP A 102 -5.00 -16.83 -9.27
N ILE A 103 -5.39 -15.63 -9.69
CA ILE A 103 -4.81 -14.36 -9.25
C ILE A 103 -5.69 -13.78 -8.14
N LYS A 104 -5.15 -13.72 -6.93
CA LYS A 104 -5.85 -13.20 -5.75
C LYS A 104 -5.46 -11.76 -5.48
N VAL A 105 -6.44 -10.94 -5.11
CA VAL A 105 -6.22 -9.55 -4.69
C VAL A 105 -6.77 -9.38 -3.28
N SER A 106 -5.98 -8.78 -2.39
CA SER A 106 -6.40 -8.52 -1.01
C SER A 106 -5.78 -7.23 -0.50
N PHE A 107 -6.34 -6.65 0.55
CA PHE A 107 -5.75 -5.49 1.21
C PHE A 107 -5.44 -5.83 2.67
N ALA A 108 -4.20 -5.59 3.08
CA ALA A 108 -3.82 -5.59 4.49
C ALA A 108 -4.25 -4.28 5.16
N TYR A 109 -5.55 -3.98 5.10
CA TYR A 109 -6.15 -2.74 5.58
C TYR A 109 -7.54 -3.02 6.19
N THR A 110 -7.85 -2.36 7.31
CA THR A 110 -9.11 -2.56 8.02
C THR A 110 -9.85 -1.22 8.18
N PRO A 111 -11.12 -1.13 7.76
CA PRO A 111 -11.90 -2.18 7.09
C PRO A 111 -11.37 -2.49 5.68
N ALA A 112 -11.67 -3.68 5.14
CA ALA A 112 -11.45 -3.99 3.73
C ALA A 112 -12.24 -3.02 2.83
N PRO A 113 -11.86 -2.82 1.55
CA PRO A 113 -12.62 -1.96 0.65
C PRO A 113 -14.05 -2.48 0.49
N ASN A 114 -14.98 -1.54 0.34
CA ASN A 114 -16.39 -1.84 0.09
C ASN A 114 -16.61 -2.33 -1.35
N GLU A 115 -15.79 -1.85 -2.27
CA GLU A 115 -15.83 -2.22 -3.69
C GLU A 115 -14.41 -2.40 -4.22
N LEU A 116 -14.23 -3.45 -5.01
CA LEU A 116 -12.98 -3.80 -5.68
C LEU A 116 -13.27 -4.06 -7.16
N ASN A 117 -12.62 -3.28 -8.03
CA ASN A 117 -12.75 -3.41 -9.47
C ASN A 117 -11.40 -3.72 -10.10
N ILE A 118 -11.36 -4.71 -10.99
CA ILE A 118 -10.19 -5.02 -11.81
C ILE A 118 -10.52 -4.77 -13.27
N LYS A 119 -9.59 -4.15 -13.97
CA LYS A 119 -9.66 -3.94 -15.41
C LYS A 119 -8.38 -4.45 -16.05
N GLN A 120 -8.53 -5.09 -17.22
CA GLN A 120 -7.42 -5.43 -18.09
C GLN A 120 -7.30 -4.37 -19.18
N PHE A 121 -6.08 -3.90 -19.41
CA PHE A 121 -5.78 -2.95 -20.47
C PHE A 121 -5.35 -3.72 -21.73
N GLY A 122 -6.12 -3.58 -22.80
CA GLY A 122 -5.74 -3.92 -24.18
C GLY A 122 -5.03 -2.74 -24.86
N ASP A 123 -4.71 -2.87 -26.14
CA ASP A 123 -4.05 -1.77 -26.88
C ASP A 123 -4.99 -0.58 -27.05
N ASP A 124 -6.23 -0.85 -27.48
CA ASP A 124 -7.28 0.17 -27.65
C ASP A 124 -8.53 -0.08 -26.79
N THR A 125 -8.51 -1.13 -25.97
CA THR A 125 -9.68 -1.54 -25.17
C THR A 125 -9.35 -1.64 -23.69
N THR A 126 -10.37 -1.49 -22.86
CA THR A 126 -10.29 -1.79 -21.42
C THR A 126 -11.45 -2.69 -21.08
N ALA A 127 -11.16 -3.88 -20.57
CA ALA A 127 -12.17 -4.87 -20.19
C ALA A 127 -12.25 -4.97 -18.67
N GLN A 128 -13.45 -4.89 -18.10
CA GLN A 128 -13.65 -5.19 -16.68
C GLN A 128 -13.53 -6.70 -16.46
N ILE A 129 -12.78 -7.10 -15.45
CA ILE A 129 -12.59 -8.50 -15.08
C ILE A 129 -13.54 -8.82 -13.92
N PRO A 130 -14.45 -9.80 -14.08
CA PRO A 130 -15.31 -10.23 -12.99
C PRO A 130 -14.48 -10.92 -11.92
N LEU A 131 -14.70 -10.53 -10.67
CA LEU A 131 -14.09 -11.15 -9.51
C LEU A 131 -15.00 -12.22 -8.92
N LYS A 132 -14.40 -13.31 -8.44
CA LYS A 132 -15.05 -14.31 -7.61
C LYS A 132 -14.23 -14.47 -6.33
N ASN A 133 -14.78 -14.06 -5.19
CA ASN A 133 -14.07 -14.06 -3.91
C ASN A 133 -12.72 -13.31 -3.97
N ASP A 134 -12.73 -12.10 -4.54
CA ASP A 134 -11.55 -11.25 -4.74
C ASP A 134 -10.42 -11.89 -5.56
N SER A 135 -10.74 -12.89 -6.38
CA SER A 135 -9.81 -13.51 -7.32
C SER A 135 -10.38 -13.61 -8.74
N PHE A 136 -9.48 -13.80 -9.70
CA PHE A 136 -9.80 -14.07 -11.11
C PHE A 136 -8.74 -14.97 -11.73
N ASN A 137 -9.10 -15.68 -12.81
CA ASN A 137 -8.12 -16.50 -13.54
C ASN A 137 -7.35 -15.67 -14.56
N ALA A 138 -6.04 -15.87 -14.62
CA ALA A 138 -5.20 -15.37 -15.70
C ALA A 138 -5.70 -15.92 -17.05
N PRO A 139 -5.42 -15.24 -18.17
CA PRO A 139 -5.78 -15.72 -19.50
C PRO A 139 -5.20 -17.11 -19.79
N LYS A 140 -5.89 -17.85 -20.66
CA LYS A 140 -5.40 -19.14 -21.17
C LYS A 140 -4.27 -18.99 -22.18
N GLU A 141 -4.35 -17.95 -22.99
CA GLU A 141 -3.39 -17.70 -24.07
C GLU A 141 -2.11 -17.08 -23.52
N ASN A 142 -0.97 -17.53 -24.04
CA ASN A 142 0.33 -16.97 -23.68
C ASN A 142 0.43 -15.50 -24.10
N GLY A 143 1.06 -14.67 -23.27
CA GLY A 143 1.22 -13.26 -23.56
C GLY A 143 1.44 -12.38 -22.33
N ILE A 144 1.66 -11.08 -22.58
CA ILE A 144 1.82 -10.09 -21.51
C ILE A 144 0.49 -9.37 -21.30
N TYR A 145 0.04 -9.35 -20.05
CA TYR A 145 -1.25 -8.81 -19.67
C TYR A 145 -1.10 -7.75 -18.58
N TYR A 146 -1.78 -6.62 -18.80
CA TYR A 146 -1.68 -5.42 -17.97
C TYR A 146 -3.00 -5.19 -17.26
N TYR A 147 -2.92 -4.91 -15.96
CA TYR A 147 -4.10 -4.79 -15.11
C TYR A 147 -4.08 -3.51 -14.29
N GLY A 148 -5.27 -3.00 -14.02
CA GLY A 148 -5.54 -1.95 -13.05
C GLY A 148 -6.52 -2.44 -12.00
N ILE A 149 -6.26 -2.08 -10.75
CA ILE A 149 -7.10 -2.34 -9.59
C ILE A 149 -7.61 -0.98 -9.12
N SER A 150 -8.89 -0.89 -8.78
CA SER A 150 -9.48 0.26 -8.10
C SER A 150 -10.24 -0.23 -6.88
N ALA A 151 -9.92 0.33 -5.71
CA ALA A 151 -10.53 -0.04 -4.45
C ALA A 151 -11.13 1.20 -3.78
N PHE A 152 -12.36 1.05 -3.28
CA PHE A 152 -13.15 2.14 -2.74
C PHE A 152 -13.60 1.84 -1.31
N TRP A 153 -13.45 2.82 -0.43
CA TRP A 153 -13.97 2.79 0.93
C TRP A 153 -15.06 3.83 1.06
N THR A 154 -16.20 3.44 1.61
CA THR A 154 -17.35 4.31 1.79
C THR A 154 -17.84 4.30 3.24
N THR A 155 -18.68 5.28 3.59
CA THR A 155 -19.44 5.28 4.83
C THR A 155 -20.43 4.11 4.87
N VAL A 156 -20.91 3.78 6.07
CA VAL A 156 -21.82 2.63 6.28
C VAL A 156 -23.11 2.78 5.46
N ASP A 157 -23.58 4.01 5.26
CA ASP A 157 -24.73 4.34 4.41
C ASP A 157 -24.40 4.40 2.90
N GLY A 158 -23.13 4.19 2.52
CA GLY A 158 -22.64 4.20 1.15
C GLY A 158 -22.58 5.58 0.49
N LYS A 159 -22.92 6.67 1.20
CA LYS A 159 -23.11 8.00 0.59
C LYS A 159 -21.83 8.82 0.44
N HIS A 160 -20.83 8.57 1.28
CA HIS A 160 -19.60 9.36 1.29
C HIS A 160 -18.38 8.46 1.13
N SER A 161 -17.43 8.90 0.29
CA SER A 161 -16.11 8.26 0.20
C SER A 161 -15.32 8.50 1.47
N LYS A 162 -14.69 7.44 1.97
CA LYS A 162 -13.64 7.48 3.00
C LYS A 162 -12.23 7.44 2.38
N GLY A 163 -12.15 7.20 1.09
CA GLY A 163 -10.92 7.14 0.32
C GLY A 163 -11.02 6.13 -0.80
N ASP A 164 -10.24 6.38 -1.84
CA ASP A 164 -10.08 5.50 -2.98
C ASP A 164 -8.60 5.44 -3.36
N THR A 165 -8.21 4.28 -3.88
CA THR A 165 -6.84 4.02 -4.32
C THR A 165 -6.88 3.13 -5.55
N SER A 166 -5.97 3.37 -6.47
CA SER A 166 -5.77 2.51 -7.63
C SER A 166 -4.33 2.04 -7.72
N SER A 167 -4.14 0.91 -8.36
CA SER A 167 -2.80 0.35 -8.59
C SER A 167 -2.78 -0.41 -9.90
N VAL A 168 -1.59 -0.61 -10.45
CA VAL A 168 -1.39 -1.34 -11.71
C VAL A 168 -0.37 -2.45 -11.54
N PHE A 169 -0.50 -3.52 -12.31
CA PHE A 169 0.45 -4.62 -12.35
C PHE A 169 0.47 -5.31 -13.72
N VAL A 170 1.53 -6.09 -13.98
CA VAL A 170 1.74 -6.79 -15.24
C VAL A 170 2.20 -8.22 -15.00
N ILE A 171 1.61 -9.15 -15.74
CA ILE A 171 1.96 -10.57 -15.73
C ILE A 171 2.32 -11.04 -17.14
N GLU A 172 3.08 -12.12 -17.21
CA GLU A 172 3.35 -12.88 -18.43
C GLU A 172 2.79 -14.29 -18.22
N VAL A 173 1.82 -14.69 -19.06
CA VAL A 173 1.31 -16.06 -19.09
C VAL A 173 2.24 -16.88 -19.98
N ARG A 174 2.86 -17.92 -19.41
CA ARG A 174 3.72 -18.88 -20.11
C ARG A 174 3.86 -20.22 -19.38
#